data_AF-A0A7S3H6G6-F1
#
_entry.id   AF-A0A7S3H6G6-F1
#
_cell.length_a   1.000
_cell.length_b   1.000
_cell.length_c   1.000
_cell.angle_alpha   90.00
_cell.angle_beta   90.00
_cell.angle_gamma   90.00
#
_symmetry.space_group_name_H-M   'P 1'
#
loop_
_entity.id
_entity.type
_entity.pdbx_description
1 polymer ?
#
loop_
_entity_poly.entity_id
_entity_poly.type
_entity_poly.pdbx_seq_one_letter_code
_entity_poly.pdbx_strand_id
1 'polypeptide(L)'
;QSLAVDFPKTGVAPKIPKEANELVRRHGRPHFMEKTDMLSYLSRQSLGLLYDVVSTVACTVAFARTDREFSADGLMYVKGRETFDDEASQLYNAYEREVQSLMLRFGLQCEAEMVMG
;
A
#
# COMPACT_ATOMS: atom_id res chain seq x y z
N GLN A 1 -1.45 -28.85 -3.69
CA GLN A 1 -1.54 -27.74 -4.66
C GLN A 1 -1.24 -28.17 -6.12
N SER A 2 -0.41 -29.18 -6.38
CA SER A 2 -0.14 -29.66 -7.77
C SER A 2 -1.40 -30.08 -8.54
N LEU A 3 -2.33 -30.79 -7.89
CA LEU A 3 -3.59 -31.24 -8.50
C LEU A 3 -4.47 -30.12 -9.08
N ALA A 4 -4.40 -28.91 -8.53
CA ALA A 4 -5.18 -27.79 -9.06
C ALA A 4 -4.61 -27.30 -10.41
N VAL A 5 -3.29 -27.31 -10.56
CA VAL A 5 -2.58 -26.94 -11.78
C VAL A 5 -2.76 -28.00 -12.86
N ASP A 6 -2.75 -29.28 -12.45
CA ASP A 6 -2.91 -30.42 -13.34
C ASP A 6 -4.37 -30.77 -13.65
N PHE A 7 -5.34 -30.10 -13.03
CA PHE A 7 -6.78 -30.36 -13.25
C PHE A 7 -7.19 -30.30 -14.73
N PRO A 8 -6.76 -29.31 -15.54
CA PRO A 8 -7.10 -29.28 -16.97
C PRO A 8 -6.53 -30.46 -17.76
N LYS A 9 -5.44 -31.06 -17.28
CA LYS A 9 -4.75 -32.18 -17.95
C LYS A 9 -5.25 -33.54 -17.48
N THR A 10 -5.61 -33.65 -16.21
CA THR A 10 -5.93 -34.92 -15.54
C THR A 10 -7.43 -35.10 -15.30
N GLY A 11 -8.22 -34.02 -15.33
CA GLY A 11 -9.64 -34.02 -14.98
C GLY A 11 -9.92 -34.27 -13.49
N VAL A 12 -8.89 -34.45 -12.66
CA VAL A 12 -9.05 -34.78 -11.23
C VAL A 12 -9.12 -33.52 -10.41
N ALA A 13 -10.32 -33.18 -9.91
CA ALA A 13 -10.51 -31.98 -9.11
C ALA A 13 -9.77 -32.08 -7.76
N PRO A 14 -9.08 -31.01 -7.34
CA PRO A 14 -8.43 -30.98 -6.03
C PRO A 14 -9.48 -30.99 -4.92
N LYS A 15 -9.26 -31.81 -3.88
CA LYS A 15 -10.08 -31.79 -2.67
C LYS A 15 -9.66 -30.61 -1.79
N ILE A 16 -10.58 -29.67 -1.59
CA ILE A 16 -10.40 -28.53 -0.68
C ILE A 16 -10.87 -28.97 0.72
N PRO A 17 -10.10 -28.71 1.79
CA PRO A 17 -10.56 -28.97 3.16
C PRO A 17 -11.89 -28.25 3.44
N LYS A 18 -12.86 -28.96 4.02
CA LYS A 18 -14.19 -28.40 4.34
C LYS A 18 -14.07 -27.20 5.28
N GLU A 19 -13.20 -27.32 6.28
CA GLU A 19 -12.91 -26.27 7.27
C GLU A 19 -12.46 -24.96 6.61
N ALA A 20 -11.58 -25.04 5.60
CA ALA A 20 -11.10 -23.86 4.88
C ALA A 20 -12.24 -23.16 4.11
N ASN A 21 -13.10 -23.95 3.45
CA ASN A 21 -14.26 -23.40 2.72
C ASN A 21 -15.29 -22.78 3.67
N GLU A 22 -15.55 -23.41 4.82
CA GLU A 22 -16.46 -22.88 5.83
C GLU A 22 -15.92 -21.59 6.45
N LEU A 23 -14.62 -21.53 6.74
CA LEU A 23 -13.98 -20.34 7.28
C LEU A 23 -14.11 -19.16 6.30
N VAL A 24 -13.84 -19.38 5.01
CA VAL A 24 -14.00 -18.33 3.99
C VAL A 24 -15.45 -17.90 3.82
N ARG A 25 -16.41 -18.82 3.92
CA ARG A 25 -17.84 -18.49 3.85
C ARG A 25 -18.33 -17.67 5.05
N ARG A 26 -17.85 -17.98 6.26
CA ARG A 26 -18.31 -17.32 7.50
C ARG A 26 -17.60 -16.00 7.77
N HIS A 27 -16.28 -15.98 7.56
CA HIS A 27 -15.41 -14.88 7.98
C HIS A 27 -14.76 -14.15 6.81
N GLY A 28 -15.03 -14.58 5.57
CA GLY A 28 -14.44 -13.99 4.39
C GLY A 28 -12.97 -14.40 4.20
N ARG A 29 -12.25 -13.64 3.38
CA ARG A 29 -10.85 -13.96 3.05
C ARG A 29 -9.87 -13.40 4.09
N PRO A 30 -8.66 -13.94 4.22
CA PRO A 30 -7.64 -13.30 5.06
C PRO A 30 -7.41 -11.85 4.62
N HIS A 31 -7.25 -10.93 5.58
CA HIS A 31 -7.02 -9.49 5.33
C HIS A 31 -5.86 -9.21 4.35
N PHE A 32 -4.77 -9.98 4.42
CA PHE A 32 -3.62 -9.85 3.51
C PHE A 32 -3.95 -10.13 2.02
N MET A 33 -5.15 -10.61 1.69
CA MET A 33 -5.60 -10.76 0.30
C MET A 33 -6.17 -9.47 -0.31
N GLU A 34 -6.37 -8.41 0.50
CA GLU A 34 -6.77 -7.06 0.07
C GLU A 34 -8.03 -7.02 -0.82
N LYS A 35 -8.96 -7.94 -0.58
CA LYS A 35 -10.24 -7.99 -1.31
C LYS A 35 -11.20 -6.97 -0.73
N THR A 36 -11.40 -5.86 -1.46
CA THR A 36 -12.33 -4.77 -1.08
C THR A 36 -13.80 -5.15 -1.29
N ASP A 37 -14.07 -6.17 -2.09
CA ASP A 37 -15.40 -6.66 -2.45
C ASP A 37 -15.99 -7.67 -1.46
N MET A 38 -15.20 -8.15 -0.51
CA MET A 38 -15.59 -9.22 0.43
C MET A 38 -15.20 -8.88 1.86
N LEU A 39 -15.91 -9.50 2.82
CA LEU A 39 -15.49 -9.50 4.21
C LEU A 39 -14.08 -10.09 4.33
N SER A 40 -13.33 -9.61 5.31
CA SER A 40 -12.01 -10.15 5.62
C SER A 40 -11.79 -10.33 7.12
N TYR A 41 -10.94 -11.29 7.47
CA TYR A 41 -10.56 -11.57 8.86
C TYR A 41 -9.06 -11.35 9.09
N LEU A 42 -8.73 -10.95 10.33
CA LEU A 42 -7.34 -10.81 10.76
C LEU A 42 -6.71 -12.20 10.97
N SER A 43 -5.72 -12.55 10.16
CA SER A 43 -5.01 -13.82 10.24
C SER A 43 -3.81 -13.70 11.18
N ARG A 44 -3.76 -14.52 12.23
CA ARG A 44 -2.62 -14.58 13.16
C ARG A 44 -1.54 -15.59 12.74
N GLN A 45 -1.64 -16.13 11.53
CA GLN A 45 -0.62 -17.02 10.98
C GLN A 45 0.58 -16.23 10.46
N SER A 46 1.70 -16.90 10.20
CA SER A 46 2.96 -16.28 9.76
C SER A 46 2.78 -15.28 8.61
N LEU A 47 1.98 -15.63 7.60
CA LEU A 47 1.72 -14.75 6.46
C LEU A 47 0.94 -13.48 6.83
N GLY A 48 -0.04 -13.59 7.74
CA GLY A 48 -0.80 -12.42 8.22
C GLY A 48 0.07 -11.51 9.09
N LEU A 49 0.85 -12.09 9.99
CA LEU A 49 1.79 -11.33 10.83
C LEU A 49 2.86 -10.62 9.99
N LEU A 50 3.41 -11.30 8.98
CA LEU A 50 4.38 -10.69 8.07
C LEU A 50 3.75 -9.56 7.25
N TYR A 51 2.52 -9.77 6.78
CA TYR A 51 1.77 -8.73 6.07
C TYR A 51 1.53 -7.50 6.97
N ASP A 52 1.13 -7.68 8.23
CA ASP A 52 0.96 -6.58 9.18
C ASP A 52 2.28 -5.80 9.40
N VAL A 53 3.41 -6.49 9.51
CA VAL A 53 4.73 -5.84 9.66
C VAL A 53 5.13 -5.06 8.41
N VAL A 54 4.93 -5.63 7.22
CA VAL A 54 5.31 -4.97 5.97
C VAL A 54 4.37 -3.80 5.65
N SER A 55 3.07 -3.99 5.84
CA SER A 55 2.07 -2.93 5.63
C SER A 55 2.27 -1.76 6.61
N THR A 56 2.66 -2.02 7.85
CA THR A 56 3.02 -0.95 8.79
C THR A 56 4.30 -0.21 8.38
N VAL A 57 5.33 -0.90 7.88
CA VAL A 57 6.54 -0.25 7.33
C VAL A 57 6.22 0.58 6.08
N ALA A 58 5.41 0.08 5.15
CA ALA A 58 4.92 0.90 4.02
C ALA A 58 4.13 2.13 4.52
N CYS A 59 3.30 1.95 5.56
CA CYS A 59 2.61 3.05 6.24
C CYS A 59 3.54 3.99 7.02
N THR A 60 4.77 3.62 7.41
CA THR A 60 5.68 4.59 8.05
C THR A 60 6.07 5.72 7.10
N VAL A 61 6.09 5.46 5.78
CA VAL A 61 6.30 6.50 4.78
C VAL A 61 5.05 7.35 4.59
N ALA A 62 3.85 6.75 4.73
CA ALA A 62 2.60 7.51 4.84
C ALA A 62 2.48 8.30 6.16
N PHE A 63 3.11 7.84 7.24
CA PHE A 63 3.11 8.49 8.56
C PHE A 63 3.91 9.80 8.56
N ALA A 64 4.83 9.99 7.60
CA ALA A 64 5.43 11.29 7.33
C ALA A 64 4.40 12.35 6.88
N ARG A 65 3.19 11.94 6.46
CA ARG A 65 2.04 12.82 6.18
C ARG A 65 1.18 13.11 7.41
N THR A 66 1.58 12.70 8.62
CA THR A 66 0.89 13.21 9.81
C THR A 66 1.09 14.72 9.84
N ASP A 67 -0.03 15.45 9.82
CA ASP A 67 -0.18 16.91 9.90
C ASP A 67 0.38 17.52 11.19
N ARG A 68 1.57 17.09 11.62
CA ARG A 68 2.37 17.91 12.49
C ARG A 68 2.86 19.04 11.61
N GLU A 69 2.22 20.20 11.76
CA GLU A 69 2.82 21.47 11.36
C GLU A 69 4.23 21.52 11.94
N PHE A 70 5.22 21.13 11.14
CA PHE A 70 6.60 21.41 11.45
C PHE A 70 6.72 22.91 11.27
N SER A 71 6.68 23.65 12.37
CA SER A 71 7.07 25.06 12.35
C SER A 71 8.50 25.11 11.86
N ALA A 72 8.72 25.62 10.66
CA ALA A 72 10.06 25.80 10.12
C ALA A 72 10.87 26.64 11.12
N ASP A 73 12.02 26.11 11.55
CA ASP A 73 12.90 26.81 12.45
C ASP A 73 13.42 28.06 11.75
N GLY A 74 13.14 29.23 12.32
CA GLY A 74 13.54 30.52 11.75
C GLY A 74 15.06 30.67 11.59
N LEU A 75 15.85 29.89 12.34
CA LEU A 75 17.31 29.83 12.20
C LEU A 75 17.76 29.15 10.90
N MET A 76 16.90 28.37 10.25
CA MET A 76 17.19 27.70 8.98
C MET A 76 16.95 28.59 7.76
N TYR A 77 16.44 29.82 7.95
CA TYR A 77 16.16 30.73 6.84
C TYR A 77 17.43 31.41 6.34
N VAL A 78 17.71 31.19 5.05
CA VAL A 78 18.78 31.88 4.32
C VAL A 78 18.29 33.27 3.93
N LYS A 79 19.14 34.29 4.12
CA LYS A 79 18.83 35.66 3.70
C LYS A 79 18.59 35.72 2.18
N GLY A 80 17.51 36.38 1.78
CA GLY A 80 17.14 36.53 0.36
C GLY A 80 16.34 35.35 -0.21
N ARG A 81 15.91 34.37 0.61
CA ARG A 81 15.09 33.25 0.11
C ARG A 81 13.76 33.67 -0.51
N GLU A 82 13.20 34.78 -0.02
CA GLU A 82 11.85 35.24 -0.39
C GLU A 82 11.71 35.51 -1.89
N THR A 83 12.82 35.81 -2.57
CA THR A 83 12.81 36.01 -4.03
C THR A 83 12.57 34.71 -4.81
N PHE A 84 12.74 33.54 -4.18
CA PHE A 84 12.60 32.22 -4.78
C PHE A 84 11.32 31.51 -4.35
N ASP A 85 10.55 32.06 -3.40
CA ASP A 85 9.36 31.39 -2.85
C ASP A 85 8.31 31.13 -3.94
N ASP A 86 8.11 32.08 -4.86
CA ASP A 86 7.18 31.95 -5.99
C ASP A 86 7.63 30.86 -6.98
N GLU A 87 8.91 30.85 -7.34
CA GLU A 87 9.47 29.85 -8.27
C GLU A 87 9.45 28.45 -7.65
N ALA A 88 9.84 28.33 -6.38
CA ALA A 88 9.80 27.09 -5.63
C ALA A 88 8.37 26.53 -5.54
N SER A 89 7.38 27.40 -5.29
CA SER A 89 5.97 26.99 -5.25
C SER A 89 5.49 26.49 -6.61
N GLN A 90 5.87 27.15 -7.71
CA GLN A 90 5.51 26.71 -9.05
C GLN A 90 6.13 25.36 -9.42
N LEU A 91 7.42 25.16 -9.10
CA LEU A 91 8.13 23.91 -9.32
C LEU A 91 7.52 22.77 -8.50
N TYR A 92 7.23 23.01 -7.22
CA TYR A 92 6.59 22.02 -6.36
C TYR A 92 5.21 21.63 -6.88
N ASN A 93 4.39 22.59 -7.29
CA ASN A 93 3.06 22.32 -7.87
C ASN A 93 3.13 21.55 -9.20
N ALA A 94 4.18 21.76 -10.00
CA ALA A 94 4.40 20.98 -11.22
C ALA A 94 4.77 19.53 -10.88
N TYR A 95 5.72 19.34 -9.94
CA TYR A 95 6.13 18.05 -9.42
C TYR A 95 4.95 17.25 -8.85
N GLU A 96 4.14 17.86 -7.97
CA GLU A 96 3.01 17.20 -7.33
C GLU A 96 1.99 16.68 -8.35
N ARG A 97 1.72 17.46 -9.41
CA ARG A 97 0.83 17.05 -10.50
C ARG A 97 1.37 15.86 -11.28
N GLU A 98 2.67 15.84 -11.58
CA GLU A 98 3.30 14.72 -12.29
C GLU A 98 3.31 13.44 -11.44
N VAL A 99 3.70 13.55 -10.18
CA VAL A 99 3.70 12.44 -9.22
C VAL A 99 2.29 11.88 -9.06
N GLN A 100 1.27 12.73 -8.88
CA GLN A 100 -0.12 12.30 -8.78
C GLN A 100 -0.60 11.59 -10.05
N SER A 101 -0.21 12.08 -11.24
CA SER A 101 -0.54 11.43 -12.51
C SER A 101 0.08 10.03 -12.61
N LEU A 102 1.34 9.87 -12.20
CA LEU A 102 2.03 8.58 -12.18
C LEU A 102 1.39 7.63 -11.17
N MET A 103 1.11 8.09 -9.94
CA MET A 103 0.45 7.28 -8.92
C MET A 103 -0.91 6.76 -9.40
N LEU A 104 -1.74 7.63 -10.00
CA LEU A 104 -3.04 7.22 -10.55
C LEU A 104 -2.91 6.21 -11.69
N ARG A 105 -1.90 6.37 -12.56
CA ARG A 105 -1.67 5.46 -13.70
C ARG A 105 -1.24 4.07 -13.26
N PHE A 106 -0.42 3.97 -12.21
CA PHE A 106 0.12 2.69 -11.73
C PHE A 106 -0.65 2.12 -10.53
N GLY A 107 -1.68 2.83 -10.05
CA GLY A 107 -2.48 2.39 -8.90
C GLY A 107 -1.76 2.49 -7.56
N LEU A 108 -0.75 3.34 -7.46
CA LEU A 108 0.08 3.53 -6.27
C LEU A 108 -0.63 4.43 -5.26
N GLN A 109 -0.45 4.13 -3.97
CA GLN A 109 -1.06 4.86 -2.87
C GLN A 109 -0.15 5.97 -2.32
N CYS A 110 1.16 5.81 -2.45
CA CYS A 110 2.14 6.81 -2.00
C CYS A 110 3.33 6.96 -2.96
N GLU A 111 3.99 8.11 -2.92
CA GLU A 111 5.18 8.39 -3.75
C GLU A 111 6.34 7.43 -3.45
N ALA A 112 6.46 6.98 -2.19
CA ALA A 112 7.50 6.04 -1.78
C ALA A 112 7.42 4.71 -2.53
N GLU A 113 6.22 4.26 -2.89
CA GLU A 113 6.04 3.05 -3.72
C GLU A 113 6.67 3.23 -5.10
N MET A 114 6.71 4.45 -5.65
CA MET A 114 7.38 4.72 -6.93
C MET A 114 8.89 4.51 -6.86
N VAL A 115 9.50 4.79 -5.71
CA VAL A 115 10.96 4.70 -5.51
C VAL A 115 11.38 3.29 -5.12
N MET A 116 10.54 2.59 -4.36
CA MET A 116 10.87 1.27 -3.81
C MET A 116 10.66 0.12 -4.81
N GLY A 117 9.75 0.27 -5.78
CA GLY A 117 9.52 -0.72 -6.85
C GLY A 117 8.64 -1.89 -6.43
#